data_AF-A0A428UVK6-F1
#
_entry.id   AF-A0A428UVK6-F1
#
_cell.length_a   1.000
_cell.length_b   1.000
_cell.length_c   1.000
_cell.angle_alpha   90.00
_cell.angle_beta   90.00
_cell.angle_gamma   90.00
#
_symmetry.space_group_name_H-M   'P 1'
#
loop_
_entity.id
_entity.type
_entity.pdbx_description
1 polymer ?
#
loop_
_entity_poly.entity_id
_entity_poly.type
_entity_poly.pdbx_seq_one_letter_code
_entity_poly.pdbx_strand_id
1 'polypeptide(L)'
;MPGVAHVKRCDQCRQSKKKCDQVEPICGRCERLGLRCGGAVVNRFKFIPEKFERTPNNALVPRNNREKCEKMKAGLVVIQPPPSESMRVAKGFISVLESPTISYDLNLLGNFFKTLPQRLDSSSALRTSVGALTDMYRSTRGQGDSTLALRHQGIAMKDIRAALQNPAESHTPNTVLAIYVVMMSQYLLYEIDLPSVPHLQVMAYLLDDAMKKGWIKDFNKDMLLCFYFGIMWEAMANHEMTLDPQFLESLAPYISPIPEGATEQDLDRSPGLYSLGRMPRWLSNPILYHKQISEAYDMYYALIPTLRKGLSTAQAAREVPNAPFEARKTLSRVLVQHSMITVVCALLNKAARRVDDRGGKLLPHMTDFCNDIILMAKLSVEFKPIASATMPETIIDVWGIMDPGPEKDALEAALWEYCGQTTPKWLARAEKLAWCMEEQYLLSLEVAKLKI
;
A
#
# COMPACT_ATOMS: atom_id res chain seq x y z
N MET A 1 4.96 27.20 47.80
CA MET A 1 4.02 26.99 46.68
C MET A 1 3.55 25.52 46.53
N PRO A 2 2.73 24.94 47.43
CA PRO A 2 3.23 24.68 48.77
C PRO A 2 4.36 23.62 48.75
N GLY A 3 5.08 23.40 47.64
CA GLY A 3 6.51 23.17 47.63
C GLY A 3 7.16 24.18 48.58
N VAL A 4 7.33 23.74 49.82
CA VAL A 4 8.14 24.41 50.82
C VAL A 4 9.58 24.15 50.40
N ALA A 5 10.35 25.21 50.24
CA ALA A 5 11.77 25.10 49.90
C ALA A 5 12.47 24.23 50.95
N HIS A 6 12.81 23.00 50.60
CA HIS A 6 13.38 22.05 51.55
C HIS A 6 14.91 22.05 51.40
N VAL A 7 15.54 22.71 52.37
CA VAL A 7 16.99 22.80 52.66
C VAL A 7 17.90 23.36 51.55
N LYS A 8 18.42 24.55 51.82
CA LYS A 8 19.56 25.18 51.15
C LYS A 8 20.87 24.49 51.60
N ARG A 9 21.25 23.36 51.01
CA ARG A 9 22.61 22.78 51.20
C ARG A 9 23.25 22.63 49.83
N CYS A 10 24.55 22.89 49.73
CA CYS A 10 25.30 22.52 48.53
C CYS A 10 25.28 20.99 48.32
N ASP A 11 25.48 20.54 47.08
CA ASP A 11 25.36 19.13 46.72
C ASP A 11 26.30 18.22 47.53
N GLN A 12 27.52 18.65 47.81
CA GLN A 12 28.50 17.88 48.59
C GLN A 12 28.07 17.68 50.05
N CYS A 13 27.61 18.74 50.72
CA CYS A 13 27.11 18.63 52.09
C CYS A 13 25.84 17.80 52.17
N ARG A 14 24.98 17.82 51.13
CA ARG A 14 23.80 16.96 51.04
C ARG A 14 24.17 15.49 50.85
N GLN A 15 25.02 15.14 49.89
CA GLN A 15 25.47 13.76 49.66
C GLN A 15 26.13 13.19 50.93
N SER A 16 26.94 14.01 51.60
CA SER A 16 27.58 13.66 52.88
C SER A 16 26.62 13.64 54.08
N LYS A 17 25.36 14.07 53.93
CA LYS A 17 24.38 14.31 55.00
C LYS A 17 24.89 15.21 56.14
N LYS A 18 25.83 16.13 55.87
CA LYS A 18 26.39 17.08 56.86
C LYS A 18 25.78 18.47 56.72
N LYS A 19 25.89 19.30 57.76
CA LYS A 19 25.37 20.68 57.80
C LYS A 19 26.16 21.54 56.80
N CYS A 20 25.45 22.41 56.10
CA CYS A 20 26.00 23.40 55.17
C CYS A 20 25.70 24.79 55.77
N ASP A 21 26.71 25.65 55.81
CA ASP A 21 26.62 27.04 56.29
C ASP A 21 26.12 28.03 55.21
N GLN A 22 26.04 27.59 53.95
CA GLN A 22 25.44 28.32 52.82
C GLN A 22 26.18 29.61 52.42
N VAL A 23 27.43 29.77 52.86
CA VAL A 23 28.29 30.87 52.39
C VAL A 23 28.55 30.69 50.89
N GLU A 24 28.35 31.76 50.12
CA GLU A 24 28.67 31.82 48.70
C GLU A 24 30.02 32.54 48.51
N PRO A 25 30.87 32.11 47.56
CA PRO A 25 30.64 31.08 46.53
C PRO A 25 30.89 29.63 47.02
N ILE A 26 31.64 29.45 48.12
CA ILE A 26 32.03 28.14 48.66
C ILE A 26 31.66 28.08 50.15
N CYS A 27 31.00 26.99 50.56
CA CYS A 27 30.61 26.78 51.95
C CYS A 27 31.84 26.38 52.79
N GLY A 28 31.93 26.81 54.05
CA GLY A 28 33.16 26.70 54.86
C GLY A 28 33.61 25.26 55.12
N ARG A 29 32.70 24.28 55.02
CA ARG A 29 33.07 22.85 55.04
C ARG A 29 33.73 22.39 53.75
N CYS A 30 33.21 22.84 52.59
CA CYS A 30 33.79 22.48 51.31
C CYS A 30 35.16 23.12 51.13
N GLU A 31 35.32 24.38 51.57
CA GLU A 31 36.60 25.08 51.57
C GLU A 31 37.66 24.35 52.40
N ARG A 32 37.36 24.03 53.66
CA ARG A 32 38.29 23.33 54.57
C ARG A 32 38.71 21.94 54.06
N LEU A 33 37.83 21.27 53.33
CA LEU A 33 38.06 19.92 52.82
C LEU A 33 38.55 19.90 51.36
N GLY A 34 38.75 21.05 50.73
CA GLY A 34 39.14 21.14 49.31
C GLY A 34 38.11 20.53 48.35
N LEU A 35 36.82 20.52 48.71
CA LEU A 35 35.75 19.93 47.91
C LEU A 35 35.14 20.96 46.97
N ARG A 36 34.81 20.54 45.75
CA ARG A 36 34.08 21.39 44.78
C ARG A 36 32.67 21.70 45.29
N CYS A 37 32.42 22.96 45.64
CA CYS A 37 31.11 23.43 46.12
C CYS A 37 30.25 23.91 44.95
N GLY A 38 29.04 23.38 44.82
CA GLY A 38 28.07 23.81 43.80
C GLY A 38 27.26 25.05 44.16
N GLY A 39 27.63 25.80 45.21
CA GLY A 39 26.83 26.90 45.75
C GLY A 39 25.48 26.47 46.35
N ALA A 40 24.71 27.43 46.90
CA ALA A 40 23.37 27.18 47.46
C ALA A 40 22.24 27.29 46.41
N VAL A 41 22.58 27.31 45.13
CA VAL A 41 21.65 27.67 44.05
C VAL A 41 21.04 26.41 43.46
N VAL A 42 19.88 25.99 43.97
CA VAL A 42 18.66 25.63 43.21
C VAL A 42 17.57 25.40 44.26
N ASN A 43 16.45 26.15 44.19
CA ASN A 43 15.23 25.79 44.93
C ASN A 43 14.73 24.43 44.41
N ARG A 44 15.05 23.36 45.12
CA ARG A 44 14.63 22.00 44.75
C ARG A 44 13.28 21.71 45.38
N PHE A 45 12.24 21.67 44.55
CA PHE A 45 10.90 21.32 44.97
C PHE A 45 10.82 19.82 45.22
N LYS A 46 10.27 19.42 46.37
CA LYS A 46 9.90 18.03 46.66
C LYS A 46 8.39 17.91 46.52
N PHE A 47 7.94 17.04 45.63
CA PHE A 47 6.52 16.71 45.53
C PHE A 47 6.11 15.94 46.79
N ILE A 48 5.11 16.44 47.50
CA ILE A 48 4.51 15.77 48.64
C ILE A 48 3.18 15.19 48.13
N PRO A 49 3.03 13.85 48.04
CA PRO A 49 1.75 13.27 47.70
C PRO A 49 0.75 13.57 48.82
N GLU A 50 -0.46 13.94 48.41
CA GLU A 50 -1.58 14.24 49.28
C GLU A 50 -1.91 12.99 50.12
N LYS A 51 -1.89 13.13 51.44
CA LYS A 51 -2.15 12.03 52.36
C LYS A 51 -3.63 11.72 52.34
N PHE A 52 -4.04 10.65 51.64
CA PHE A 52 -5.31 10.00 51.93
C PHE A 52 -5.28 9.52 53.39
N GLU A 53 -6.25 9.97 54.18
CA GLU A 53 -6.45 9.57 55.56
C GLU A 53 -6.57 8.05 55.63
N ARG A 54 -5.55 7.41 56.22
CA ARG A 54 -5.65 6.03 56.68
C ARG A 54 -6.12 6.06 58.13
N THR A 55 -7.22 5.37 58.38
CA THR A 55 -7.76 5.08 59.70
C THR A 55 -6.68 4.52 60.64
N PRO A 56 -6.66 4.95 61.92
CA PRO A 56 -5.64 4.54 62.86
C PRO A 56 -6.03 3.19 63.44
N ASN A 57 -5.19 2.17 63.28
CA ASN A 57 -5.01 1.18 64.33
C ASN A 57 -3.68 0.43 64.19
N ASN A 58 -3.01 0.38 65.33
CA ASN A 58 -1.93 -0.49 65.77
C ASN A 58 -0.47 -0.02 65.59
N ALA A 59 0.09 0.20 66.78
CA ALA A 59 1.41 0.65 67.16
C ALA A 59 2.56 -0.30 66.78
N LEU A 60 3.69 0.34 66.46
CA LEU A 60 5.06 0.07 66.89
C LEU A 60 5.48 -1.38 67.22
N VAL A 61 6.21 -2.00 66.28
CA VAL A 61 7.32 -2.93 66.59
C VAL A 61 8.46 -2.72 65.57
N PRO A 62 9.73 -2.51 65.98
CA PRO A 62 10.85 -2.44 65.05
C PRO A 62 11.42 -3.84 64.82
N ARG A 63 11.34 -4.39 63.59
CA ARG A 63 12.00 -5.67 63.27
C ARG A 63 12.61 -5.68 61.86
N ASN A 64 13.95 -5.72 61.85
CA ASN A 64 14.89 -6.12 60.79
C ASN A 64 14.47 -5.99 59.30
N ASN A 65 14.95 -4.91 58.67
CA ASN A 65 14.82 -4.58 57.24
C ASN A 65 15.72 -5.40 56.29
N ARG A 66 16.07 -6.65 56.59
CA ARG A 66 16.94 -7.44 55.69
C ARG A 66 16.19 -8.45 54.80
N GLU A 67 14.98 -8.86 55.17
CA GLU A 67 14.16 -9.81 54.37
C GLU A 67 13.19 -9.12 53.40
N LYS A 68 13.07 -7.78 53.44
CA LYS A 68 12.10 -7.05 52.59
C LYS A 68 12.65 -6.65 51.22
N CYS A 69 13.93 -6.91 50.92
CA CYS A 69 14.53 -6.56 49.63
C CYS A 69 14.27 -7.62 48.54
N GLU A 70 14.00 -8.88 48.92
CA GLU A 70 13.73 -9.94 47.95
C GLU A 70 12.25 -10.03 47.55
N LYS A 71 11.32 -9.76 48.49
CA LYS A 71 9.88 -9.71 48.17
C LYS A 71 9.41 -8.44 47.46
N MET A 72 10.26 -7.40 47.36
CA MET A 72 9.93 -6.16 46.62
C MET A 72 10.37 -6.18 45.15
N LYS A 73 11.00 -7.25 44.68
CA LYS A 73 11.17 -7.52 43.23
C LYS A 73 9.93 -8.13 42.58
N ALA A 74 9.00 -8.69 43.37
CA ALA A 74 7.76 -9.29 42.88
C ALA A 74 6.60 -8.30 42.69
N GLY A 75 6.82 -7.00 42.90
CA GLY A 75 5.76 -5.97 42.92
C GLY A 75 6.09 -4.69 42.16
N LEU A 76 7.13 -4.68 41.31
CA LEU A 76 7.24 -3.64 40.29
C LEU A 76 6.20 -3.96 39.22
N VAL A 77 4.97 -3.52 39.45
CA VAL A 77 4.04 -3.27 38.35
C VAL A 77 4.73 -2.21 37.50
N VAL A 78 5.38 -2.66 36.43
CA VAL A 78 5.74 -1.77 35.33
C VAL A 78 4.41 -1.24 34.84
N ILE A 79 4.04 -0.04 35.31
CA ILE A 79 2.95 0.71 34.70
C ILE A 79 3.48 1.04 33.32
N GLN A 80 3.17 0.17 32.35
CA GLN A 80 3.47 0.47 30.97
C GLN A 80 2.73 1.78 30.65
N PRO A 81 3.43 2.81 30.14
CA PRO A 81 2.74 4.00 29.68
C PRO A 81 1.65 3.56 28.69
N PRO A 82 0.49 4.25 28.66
CA PRO A 82 -0.57 3.91 27.72
C PRO A 82 0.03 3.84 26.31
N PRO A 83 -0.36 2.85 25.49
CA PRO A 83 0.24 2.66 24.19
C PRO A 83 0.11 3.94 23.37
N SER A 84 1.20 4.37 22.74
CA SER A 84 1.17 5.49 21.79
C SER A 84 0.12 5.24 20.72
N GLU A 85 -0.36 6.31 20.09
CA GLU A 85 -1.33 6.19 19.00
C GLU A 85 -0.80 5.29 17.88
N SER A 86 0.47 5.45 17.49
CA SER A 86 1.13 4.57 16.52
C SER A 86 1.13 3.11 16.97
N MET A 87 1.39 2.83 18.26
CA MET A 87 1.38 1.46 18.77
C MET A 87 -0.03 0.85 18.74
N ARG A 88 -1.07 1.66 19.01
CA ARG A 88 -2.47 1.23 18.87
C ARG A 88 -2.82 0.89 17.42
N VAL A 89 -2.47 1.77 16.48
CA VAL A 89 -2.71 1.55 15.05
C VAL A 89 -1.92 0.36 14.53
N ALA A 90 -0.63 0.26 14.89
CA ALA A 90 0.23 -0.87 14.53
C ALA A 90 -0.35 -2.20 15.00
N LYS A 91 -0.76 -2.29 16.28
CA LYS A 91 -1.38 -3.50 16.83
C LYS A 91 -2.67 -3.86 16.09
N GLY A 92 -3.50 -2.86 15.78
CA GLY A 92 -4.71 -3.05 14.99
C GLY A 92 -4.41 -3.58 13.59
N PHE A 93 -3.43 -2.99 12.91
CA PHE A 93 -3.06 -3.37 11.55
C PHE A 93 -2.38 -4.74 11.48
N ILE A 94 -1.55 -5.11 12.45
CA ILE A 94 -0.95 -6.45 12.54
C ILE A 94 -2.05 -7.52 12.59
N SER A 95 -3.11 -7.29 13.37
CA SER A 95 -4.25 -8.23 13.40
C SER A 95 -4.96 -8.39 12.05
N VAL A 96 -4.88 -7.39 11.18
CA VAL A 96 -5.41 -7.45 9.81
C VAL A 96 -4.48 -8.26 8.91
N LEU A 97 -3.15 -8.07 9.03
CA LEU A 97 -2.14 -8.80 8.25
C LEU A 97 -2.12 -10.31 8.56
N GLU A 98 -2.50 -10.70 9.77
CA GLU A 98 -2.56 -12.08 10.24
C GLU A 98 -3.91 -12.77 9.90
N SER A 99 -4.60 -12.30 8.85
CA SER A 99 -5.89 -12.87 8.44
C SER A 99 -5.78 -14.39 8.20
N PRO A 100 -6.66 -15.21 8.81
CA PRO A 100 -6.64 -16.66 8.63
C PRO A 100 -7.24 -17.11 7.29
N THR A 101 -7.88 -16.20 6.53
CA THR A 101 -8.56 -16.51 5.28
C THR A 101 -7.93 -15.75 4.11
N ILE A 102 -7.73 -16.47 2.99
CA ILE A 102 -7.13 -15.93 1.76
C ILE A 102 -7.95 -14.77 1.23
N SER A 103 -9.28 -14.88 1.27
CA SER A 103 -10.25 -13.83 0.93
C SER A 103 -9.89 -12.43 1.42
N TYR A 104 -9.17 -12.35 2.55
CA TYR A 104 -8.80 -11.10 3.20
C TYR A 104 -7.29 -10.97 3.44
N ASP A 105 -6.46 -11.77 2.77
CA ASP A 105 -4.99 -11.68 2.89
C ASP A 105 -4.46 -10.45 2.15
N LEU A 106 -4.26 -9.34 2.87
CA LEU A 106 -3.68 -8.10 2.31
C LEU A 106 -2.29 -8.30 1.69
N ASN A 107 -1.56 -9.35 2.05
CA ASN A 107 -0.25 -9.61 1.46
C ASN A 107 -0.33 -9.98 -0.03
N LEU A 108 -1.52 -10.32 -0.53
CA LEU A 108 -1.77 -10.52 -1.97
C LEU A 108 -1.79 -9.20 -2.76
N LEU A 109 -2.03 -8.08 -2.09
CA LEU A 109 -1.97 -6.74 -2.68
C LEU A 109 -0.56 -6.13 -2.66
N GLY A 110 0.35 -6.72 -1.89
CA GLY A 110 1.75 -6.30 -1.79
C GLY A 110 2.44 -6.81 -0.52
N ASN A 111 3.64 -7.37 -0.64
CA ASN A 111 4.37 -7.86 0.54
C ASN A 111 4.85 -6.72 1.45
N PHE A 112 4.98 -5.50 0.92
CA PHE A 112 5.46 -4.34 1.67
C PHE A 112 4.51 -3.91 2.80
N PHE A 113 3.24 -4.35 2.81
CA PHE A 113 2.29 -4.04 3.88
C PHE A 113 2.82 -4.44 5.27
N LYS A 114 3.60 -5.52 5.36
CA LYS A 114 4.27 -5.96 6.59
C LYS A 114 5.27 -4.95 7.15
N THR A 115 5.73 -4.02 6.31
CA THR A 115 6.71 -2.98 6.68
C THR A 115 6.06 -1.67 7.11
N LEU A 116 4.73 -1.55 7.06
CA LEU A 116 4.03 -0.32 7.48
C LEU A 116 4.08 -0.06 8.99
N PRO A 117 3.93 -1.05 9.89
CA PRO A 117 3.94 -0.81 11.34
C PRO A 117 5.16 -0.03 11.84
N GLN A 118 6.35 -0.34 11.32
CA GLN A 118 7.61 0.34 11.69
C GLN A 118 7.72 1.78 11.17
N ARG A 119 6.83 2.21 10.27
CA ARG A 119 6.84 3.56 9.67
C ARG A 119 5.85 4.52 10.33
N LEU A 120 4.92 4.02 11.17
CA LEU A 120 3.80 4.82 11.67
C LEU A 120 4.21 5.97 12.60
N ASP A 121 5.35 5.88 13.27
CA ASP A 121 5.86 6.98 14.10
C ASP A 121 6.40 8.15 13.27
N SER A 122 6.83 7.87 12.04
CA SER A 122 7.51 8.83 11.17
C SER A 122 6.59 9.67 10.28
N SER A 123 5.29 9.39 10.24
CA SER A 123 4.33 10.16 9.43
C SER A 123 2.91 10.07 9.98
N SER A 124 2.29 11.22 10.22
CA SER A 124 0.88 11.29 10.64
C SER A 124 -0.05 10.80 9.52
N ALA A 125 0.18 11.26 8.29
CA ALA A 125 -0.61 10.88 7.13
C ALA A 125 -0.61 9.36 6.90
N LEU A 126 0.55 8.71 7.02
CA LEU A 126 0.62 7.26 6.91
C LEU A 126 -0.11 6.57 8.07
N ARG A 127 0.04 7.07 9.30
CA ARG A 127 -0.63 6.52 10.49
C ARG A 127 -2.15 6.56 10.36
N THR A 128 -2.72 7.71 9.99
CA THR A 128 -4.17 7.86 9.82
C THR A 128 -4.70 7.06 8.64
N SER A 129 -3.94 6.97 7.54
CA SER A 129 -4.27 6.11 6.39
C SER A 129 -4.33 4.62 6.76
N VAL A 130 -3.33 4.12 7.49
CA VAL A 130 -3.30 2.73 7.96
C VAL A 130 -4.42 2.45 8.97
N GLY A 131 -4.73 3.42 9.84
CA GLY A 131 -5.90 3.36 10.72
C GLY A 131 -7.21 3.23 9.94
N ALA A 132 -7.41 4.08 8.93
CA ALA A 132 -8.59 4.05 8.08
C ALA A 132 -8.74 2.70 7.35
N LEU A 133 -7.66 2.19 6.74
CA LEU A 133 -7.66 0.86 6.11
C LEU A 133 -8.01 -0.25 7.11
N THR A 134 -7.45 -0.18 8.32
CA THR A 134 -7.71 -1.17 9.38
C THR A 134 -9.19 -1.22 9.77
N ASP A 135 -9.80 -0.05 9.97
CA ASP A 135 -11.21 0.03 10.37
C ASP A 135 -12.14 -0.32 9.21
N MET A 136 -11.78 0.06 7.98
CA MET A 136 -12.51 -0.33 6.79
C MET A 136 -12.50 -1.85 6.59
N TYR A 137 -11.32 -2.46 6.71
CA TYR A 137 -11.17 -3.90 6.67
C TYR A 137 -12.04 -4.60 7.72
N ARG A 138 -12.04 -4.13 8.97
CA ARG A 138 -12.90 -4.70 10.02
C ARG A 138 -14.39 -4.54 9.70
N SER A 139 -14.79 -3.38 9.19
CA SER A 139 -16.18 -3.14 8.80
C SER A 139 -16.63 -4.10 7.70
N THR A 140 -15.82 -4.30 6.65
CA THR A 140 -16.13 -5.26 5.57
C THR A 140 -16.24 -6.71 6.05
N ARG A 141 -15.61 -7.05 7.18
CA ARG A 141 -15.75 -8.36 7.84
C ARG A 141 -16.92 -8.46 8.81
N GLY A 142 -17.76 -7.42 8.92
CA GLY A 142 -18.83 -7.33 9.92
C GLY A 142 -18.32 -7.14 11.35
N GLN A 143 -17.06 -6.77 11.53
CA GLN A 143 -16.38 -6.62 12.83
C GLN A 143 -16.22 -5.14 13.25
N GLY A 144 -16.79 -4.19 12.51
CA GLY A 144 -16.61 -2.76 12.74
C GLY A 144 -17.73 -1.90 12.18
N ASP A 145 -17.74 -0.63 12.57
CA ASP A 145 -18.71 0.38 12.14
C ASP A 145 -18.24 1.06 10.84
N SER A 146 -19.03 0.92 9.78
CA SER A 146 -18.76 1.50 8.46
C SER A 146 -18.77 3.03 8.49
N THR A 147 -19.62 3.64 9.32
CA THR A 147 -19.69 5.10 9.47
C THR A 147 -18.41 5.64 10.09
N LEU A 148 -17.89 4.94 11.12
CA LEU A 148 -16.63 5.28 11.74
C LEU A 148 -15.45 5.09 10.77
N ALA A 149 -15.44 4.00 10.01
CA ALA A 149 -14.42 3.74 9.00
C ALA A 149 -14.36 4.86 7.93
N LEU A 150 -15.52 5.29 7.41
CA LEU A 150 -15.63 6.41 6.47
C LEU A 150 -15.15 7.73 7.09
N ARG A 151 -15.45 7.97 8.37
CA ARG A 151 -14.94 9.15 9.10
C ARG A 151 -13.42 9.13 9.19
N HIS A 152 -12.81 8.01 9.54
CA HIS A 152 -11.35 7.87 9.60
C HIS A 152 -10.70 8.03 8.23
N GLN A 153 -11.36 7.59 7.16
CA GLN A 153 -10.92 7.83 5.80
C GLN A 153 -10.92 9.33 5.44
N GLY A 154 -11.95 10.08 5.84
CA GLY A 154 -11.97 11.53 5.69
C GLY A 154 -10.83 12.23 6.44
N ILE A 155 -10.48 11.73 7.64
CA ILE A 155 -9.32 12.21 8.41
C ILE A 155 -8.01 11.91 7.67
N ALA A 156 -7.84 10.68 7.16
CA ALA A 156 -6.65 10.30 6.40
C ALA A 156 -6.45 11.20 5.17
N MET A 157 -7.51 11.50 4.42
CA MET A 157 -7.45 12.42 3.28
C MET A 157 -7.05 13.85 3.67
N LYS A 158 -7.51 14.32 4.84
CA LYS A 158 -7.11 15.62 5.39
C LYS A 158 -5.62 15.64 5.74
N ASP A 159 -5.12 14.59 6.38
CA ASP A 159 -3.71 14.49 6.77
C ASP A 159 -2.78 14.35 5.55
N ILE A 160 -3.19 13.60 4.52
CA ILE A 160 -2.47 13.52 3.24
C ILE A 160 -2.36 14.91 2.62
N ARG A 161 -3.45 15.69 2.60
CA ARG A 161 -3.43 17.06 2.08
C ARG A 161 -2.45 17.94 2.86
N ALA A 162 -2.43 17.83 4.19
CA ALA A 162 -1.48 18.55 5.03
C ALA A 162 -0.03 18.13 4.76
N ALA A 163 0.23 16.83 4.59
CA ALA A 163 1.56 16.31 4.26
C ALA A 163 2.05 16.81 2.90
N LEU A 164 1.17 16.85 1.88
CA LEU A 164 1.50 17.41 0.56
C LEU A 164 1.81 18.92 0.59
N GLN A 165 1.24 19.66 1.56
CA GLN A 165 1.52 21.08 1.77
C GLN A 165 2.76 21.34 2.62
N ASN A 166 3.27 20.33 3.33
CA ASN A 166 4.46 20.44 4.17
C ASN A 166 5.72 20.05 3.35
N PRO A 167 6.65 20.98 3.06
CA PRO A 167 7.85 20.67 2.27
C PRO A 167 8.72 19.53 2.83
N ALA A 168 8.67 19.30 4.14
CA ALA A 168 9.43 18.23 4.79
C ALA A 168 8.79 16.84 4.64
N GLU A 169 7.48 16.77 4.35
CA GLU A 169 6.75 15.51 4.20
C GLU A 169 6.34 15.22 2.75
N SER A 170 6.15 16.25 1.93
CA SER A 170 5.65 16.13 0.56
C SER A 170 6.54 15.29 -0.36
N HIS A 171 7.84 15.26 -0.09
CA HIS A 171 8.85 14.48 -0.82
C HIS A 171 9.35 13.29 -0.01
N THR A 172 8.42 12.49 0.55
CA THR A 172 8.78 11.30 1.32
C THR A 172 8.02 10.07 0.83
N PRO A 173 8.64 8.87 0.91
CA PRO A 173 7.93 7.62 0.61
C PRO A 173 6.67 7.41 1.46
N ASN A 174 6.65 7.94 2.69
CA ASN A 174 5.51 7.80 3.59
C ASN A 174 4.27 8.54 3.07
N THR A 175 4.42 9.69 2.43
CA THR A 175 3.30 10.44 1.83
C THR A 175 2.72 9.68 0.63
N VAL A 176 3.58 9.13 -0.24
CA VAL A 176 3.14 8.29 -1.37
C VAL A 176 2.46 7.01 -0.88
N LEU A 177 3.01 6.37 0.16
CA LEU A 177 2.39 5.20 0.81
C LEU A 177 1.04 5.54 1.43
N ALA A 178 0.89 6.69 2.07
CA ALA A 178 -0.39 7.13 2.63
C ALA A 178 -1.47 7.23 1.55
N ILE A 179 -1.14 7.82 0.39
CA ILE A 179 -2.03 7.90 -0.77
C ILE A 179 -2.43 6.50 -1.25
N TYR A 180 -1.46 5.60 -1.43
CA TYR A 180 -1.74 4.21 -1.85
C TYR A 180 -2.62 3.47 -0.84
N VAL A 181 -2.35 3.60 0.45
CA VAL A 181 -3.12 2.92 1.51
C VAL A 181 -4.57 3.40 1.53
N VAL A 182 -4.82 4.70 1.34
CA VAL A 182 -6.20 5.21 1.24
C VAL A 182 -6.88 4.74 -0.04
N MET A 183 -6.16 4.70 -1.17
CA MET A 183 -6.68 4.10 -2.41
C MET A 183 -7.11 2.65 -2.18
N MET A 184 -6.28 1.84 -1.52
CA MET A 184 -6.65 0.45 -1.17
C MET A 184 -7.84 0.38 -0.21
N SER A 185 -7.94 1.31 0.75
CA SER A 185 -9.10 1.42 1.62
C SER A 185 -10.37 1.76 0.85
N GLN A 186 -10.30 2.54 -0.23
CA GLN A 186 -11.44 2.83 -1.12
C GLN A 186 -11.83 1.61 -1.94
N TYR A 187 -10.87 0.80 -2.41
CA TYR A 187 -11.18 -0.44 -3.13
C TYR A 187 -12.01 -1.42 -2.28
N LEU A 188 -11.82 -1.43 -0.95
CA LEU A 188 -12.64 -2.23 -0.04
C LEU A 188 -14.09 -1.74 0.08
N LEU A 189 -14.40 -0.53 -0.40
CA LEU A 189 -15.75 0.02 -0.50
C LEU A 189 -16.44 -0.33 -1.82
N TYR A 190 -16.20 -1.52 -2.39
CA TYR A 190 -16.67 -1.92 -3.72
C TYR A 190 -18.18 -1.73 -3.97
N GLU A 191 -18.99 -1.60 -2.91
CA GLU A 191 -20.44 -1.35 -2.97
C GLU A 191 -20.81 0.15 -3.06
N ILE A 192 -19.86 1.06 -2.83
CA ILE A 192 -20.10 2.50 -2.84
C ILE A 192 -19.61 3.08 -4.17
N ASP A 193 -20.53 3.65 -4.95
CA ASP A 193 -20.24 4.46 -6.14
C ASP A 193 -19.51 5.75 -5.73
N LEU A 194 -18.24 5.62 -5.36
CA LEU A 194 -17.35 6.74 -5.13
C LEU A 194 -16.78 7.24 -6.47
N PRO A 195 -16.74 8.57 -6.68
CA PRO A 195 -16.07 9.17 -7.83
C PRO A 195 -14.65 8.61 -7.97
N SER A 196 -14.23 8.32 -9.19
CA SER A 196 -12.85 7.94 -9.46
C SER A 196 -11.95 9.13 -9.11
N VAL A 197 -11.18 9.01 -8.03
CA VAL A 197 -10.13 9.97 -7.68
C VAL A 197 -8.85 9.47 -8.35
N PRO A 198 -8.11 10.33 -9.07
CA PRO A 198 -6.93 9.90 -9.83
C PRO A 198 -5.71 9.72 -8.89
N HIS A 199 -5.84 8.84 -7.89
CA HIS A 199 -4.79 8.54 -6.90
C HIS A 199 -3.50 8.09 -7.58
N LEU A 200 -3.61 7.22 -8.59
CA LEU A 200 -2.47 6.73 -9.36
C LEU A 200 -1.79 7.83 -10.17
N GLN A 201 -2.54 8.82 -10.65
CA GLN A 201 -1.96 9.99 -11.32
C GLN A 201 -1.15 10.87 -10.37
N VAL A 202 -1.69 11.15 -9.18
CA VAL A 202 -0.95 11.90 -8.15
C VAL A 202 0.32 11.14 -7.75
N MET A 203 0.22 9.82 -7.56
CA MET A 203 1.37 8.99 -7.25
C MET A 203 2.43 9.00 -8.37
N ALA A 204 2.01 8.93 -9.63
CA ALA A 204 2.92 8.98 -10.77
C ALA A 204 3.68 10.32 -10.83
N TYR A 205 3.01 11.46 -10.59
CA TYR A 205 3.69 12.75 -10.49
C TYR A 205 4.71 12.80 -9.35
N LEU A 206 4.37 12.28 -8.18
CA LEU A 206 5.29 12.25 -7.03
C LEU A 206 6.49 11.33 -7.29
N LEU A 207 6.30 10.20 -7.98
CA LEU A 207 7.38 9.30 -8.34
C LEU A 207 8.27 9.87 -9.45
N ASP A 208 7.70 10.59 -10.41
CA ASP A 208 8.45 11.30 -11.45
C ASP A 208 9.33 12.39 -10.83
N ASP A 209 8.76 13.18 -9.92
CA ASP A 209 9.51 14.14 -9.11
C ASP A 209 10.59 13.45 -8.26
N ALA A 210 10.29 12.28 -7.68
CA ALA A 210 11.25 11.47 -6.93
C ALA A 210 12.46 11.04 -7.74
N MET A 211 12.25 10.65 -9.00
CA MET A 211 13.34 10.33 -9.91
C MET A 211 14.15 11.58 -10.25
N LYS A 212 13.47 12.67 -10.66
CA LYS A 212 14.12 13.93 -11.06
C LYS A 212 14.94 14.57 -9.95
N LYS A 213 14.48 14.48 -8.69
CA LYS A 213 15.16 15.02 -7.51
C LYS A 213 16.02 13.99 -6.76
N GLY A 214 16.07 12.74 -7.20
CA GLY A 214 16.95 11.70 -6.65
C GLY A 214 16.55 11.12 -5.28
N TRP A 215 15.30 11.30 -4.84
CA TRP A 215 14.77 10.70 -3.60
C TRP A 215 13.99 9.39 -3.84
N ILE A 216 13.90 8.92 -5.10
CA ILE A 216 13.33 7.61 -5.45
C ILE A 216 14.04 6.43 -4.76
N LYS A 217 15.33 6.58 -4.43
CA LYS A 217 16.14 5.57 -3.73
C LYS A 217 15.66 5.24 -2.33
N ASP A 218 14.81 6.08 -1.74
CA ASP A 218 14.27 5.90 -0.38
C ASP A 218 13.06 4.93 -0.38
N PHE A 219 12.58 4.53 -1.56
CA PHE A 219 11.52 3.54 -1.71
C PHE A 219 12.05 2.11 -1.67
N ASN A 220 11.24 1.21 -1.12
CA ASN A 220 11.47 -0.22 -1.24
C ASN A 220 11.01 -0.71 -2.62
N LYS A 221 11.75 -1.64 -3.23
CA LYS A 221 11.43 -2.23 -4.54
C LYS A 221 10.04 -2.85 -4.61
N ASP A 222 9.58 -3.52 -3.54
CA ASP A 222 8.25 -4.11 -3.47
C ASP A 222 7.14 -3.04 -3.53
N MET A 223 7.41 -1.86 -2.96
CA MET A 223 6.47 -0.72 -3.03
C MET A 223 6.41 -0.20 -4.45
N LEU A 224 7.58 0.06 -5.05
CA LEU A 224 7.66 0.54 -6.43
C LEU A 224 7.02 -0.44 -7.40
N LEU A 225 7.20 -1.75 -7.21
CA LEU A 225 6.56 -2.78 -8.04
C LEU A 225 5.03 -2.70 -7.97
N CYS A 226 4.44 -2.59 -6.78
CA CYS A 226 2.98 -2.45 -6.63
C CYS A 226 2.47 -1.17 -7.30
N PHE A 227 3.17 -0.04 -7.12
CA PHE A 227 2.77 1.24 -7.71
C PHE A 227 2.89 1.21 -9.24
N TYR A 228 3.96 0.59 -9.74
CA TYR A 228 4.22 0.44 -11.15
C TYR A 228 3.07 -0.24 -11.87
N PHE A 229 2.59 -1.38 -11.37
CA PHE A 229 1.49 -2.10 -12.01
C PHE A 229 0.20 -1.29 -12.04
N GLY A 230 -0.15 -0.63 -10.92
CA GLY A 230 -1.33 0.25 -10.88
C GLY A 230 -1.22 1.41 -11.86
N ILE A 231 -0.10 2.12 -11.86
CA ILE A 231 0.13 3.27 -12.73
C ILE A 231 0.15 2.86 -14.21
N MET A 232 0.82 1.75 -14.54
CA MET A 232 0.89 1.21 -15.89
C MET A 232 -0.50 0.83 -16.40
N TRP A 233 -1.32 0.19 -15.57
CA TRP A 233 -2.71 -0.12 -15.91
C TRP A 233 -3.53 1.14 -16.19
N GLU A 234 -3.49 2.09 -15.26
CA GLU A 234 -4.21 3.34 -15.39
C GLU A 234 -3.76 4.12 -16.64
N ALA A 235 -2.46 4.15 -16.94
CA ALA A 235 -1.92 4.80 -18.13
C ALA A 235 -2.37 4.14 -19.44
N MET A 236 -2.59 2.82 -19.47
CA MET A 236 -3.15 2.14 -20.65
C MET A 236 -4.62 2.48 -20.87
N ALA A 237 -5.36 2.73 -19.79
CA ALA A 237 -6.81 2.84 -19.82
C ALA A 237 -7.35 4.27 -19.59
N ASN A 238 -6.49 5.25 -19.27
CA ASN A 238 -6.88 6.64 -19.01
C ASN A 238 -5.91 7.64 -19.65
N HIS A 239 -6.32 8.20 -20.81
CA HIS A 239 -5.57 9.20 -21.57
C HIS A 239 -5.46 10.58 -20.88
N GLU A 240 -6.34 10.90 -19.92
CA GLU A 240 -6.24 12.15 -19.13
C GLU A 240 -5.04 12.12 -18.18
N MET A 241 -4.48 10.92 -17.97
CA MET A 241 -3.26 10.73 -17.21
C MET A 241 -2.06 11.27 -18.00
N THR A 242 -1.70 12.52 -17.73
CA THR A 242 -0.56 13.18 -18.36
C THR A 242 0.74 12.76 -17.67
N LEU A 243 1.42 11.77 -18.24
CA LEU A 243 2.75 11.32 -17.84
C LEU A 243 3.78 11.65 -18.92
N ASP A 244 5.04 11.77 -18.51
CA ASP A 244 6.14 11.61 -19.45
C ASP A 244 6.01 10.23 -20.12
N PRO A 245 5.99 10.13 -21.47
CA PRO A 245 5.88 8.86 -22.17
C PRO A 245 6.95 7.82 -21.80
N GLN A 246 8.09 8.26 -21.27
CA GLN A 246 9.19 7.39 -20.82
C GLN A 246 9.22 7.18 -19.30
N PHE A 247 8.24 7.71 -18.55
CA PHE A 247 8.20 7.63 -17.09
C PHE A 247 8.32 6.19 -16.58
N LEU A 248 7.49 5.27 -17.09
CA LEU A 248 7.50 3.87 -16.67
C LEU A 248 8.80 3.17 -17.08
N GLU A 249 9.32 3.46 -18.27
CA GLU A 249 10.62 2.95 -18.72
C GLU A 249 11.76 3.38 -17.79
N SER A 250 11.71 4.63 -17.31
CA SER A 250 12.69 5.22 -16.40
C SER A 250 12.54 4.68 -14.97
N LEU A 251 11.32 4.30 -14.56
CA LEU A 251 11.05 3.73 -13.24
C LEU A 251 11.46 2.25 -13.14
N ALA A 252 11.34 1.49 -14.24
CA ALA A 252 11.61 0.05 -14.25
C ALA A 252 12.98 -0.36 -13.68
N PRO A 253 14.11 0.31 -14.00
CA PRO A 253 15.43 0.02 -13.45
C PRO A 253 15.53 0.07 -11.91
N TYR A 254 14.69 0.87 -11.24
CA TYR A 254 14.67 0.97 -9.77
C TYR A 254 14.02 -0.26 -9.12
N ILE A 255 13.21 -0.99 -9.88
CA ILE A 255 12.47 -2.18 -9.43
C ILE A 255 13.26 -3.43 -9.79
N SER A 256 13.57 -3.59 -11.08
CA SER A 256 14.37 -4.68 -11.63
C SER A 256 15.56 -4.09 -12.35
N PRO A 257 16.82 -4.42 -11.99
CA PRO A 257 17.99 -3.95 -12.73
C PRO A 257 17.99 -4.45 -14.18
N ILE A 258 18.57 -3.66 -15.08
CA ILE A 258 18.78 -4.07 -16.48
C ILE A 258 19.84 -5.19 -16.48
N PRO A 259 19.59 -6.34 -17.12
CA PRO A 259 20.61 -7.39 -17.25
C PRO A 259 21.86 -6.87 -17.96
N GLU A 260 23.04 -7.30 -17.51
CA GLU A 260 24.31 -6.89 -18.12
C GLU A 260 24.35 -7.24 -19.61
N GLY A 261 24.66 -6.25 -20.45
CA GLY A 261 24.75 -6.42 -21.91
C GLY A 261 23.41 -6.48 -22.65
N ALA A 262 22.27 -6.37 -21.96
CA ALA A 262 20.96 -6.34 -22.62
C ALA A 262 20.77 -5.07 -23.46
N THR A 263 20.34 -5.24 -24.71
CA THR A 263 19.94 -4.15 -25.59
C THR A 263 18.47 -3.77 -25.35
N GLU A 264 18.04 -2.60 -25.84
CA GLU A 264 16.62 -2.22 -25.78
C GLU A 264 15.71 -3.23 -26.47
N GLN A 265 16.18 -3.85 -27.54
CA GLN A 265 15.46 -4.87 -28.29
C GLN A 265 15.32 -6.18 -27.50
N ASP A 266 16.31 -6.53 -26.68
CA ASP A 266 16.23 -7.69 -25.79
C ASP A 266 15.16 -7.46 -24.70
N LEU A 267 15.10 -6.24 -24.16
CA LEU A 267 14.10 -5.84 -23.19
C LEU A 267 12.68 -5.82 -23.78
N ASP A 268 12.55 -5.42 -25.05
CA ASP A 268 11.27 -5.45 -25.80
C ASP A 268 10.80 -6.86 -26.13
N ARG A 269 11.73 -7.83 -26.22
CA ARG A 269 11.46 -9.22 -26.60
C ARG A 269 11.33 -10.17 -25.43
N SER A 270 11.41 -9.66 -24.20
CA SER A 270 11.23 -10.42 -22.97
C SER A 270 9.95 -9.98 -22.26
N PRO A 271 9.03 -10.91 -21.92
CA PRO A 271 7.83 -10.53 -21.18
C PRO A 271 8.23 -10.11 -19.77
N GLY A 272 7.85 -8.90 -19.36
CA GLY A 272 8.15 -8.42 -18.02
C GLY A 272 7.95 -6.93 -17.83
N LEU A 273 8.63 -6.39 -16.83
CA LEU A 273 8.45 -5.01 -16.39
C LEU A 273 8.69 -4.00 -17.52
N TYR A 274 9.78 -4.17 -18.27
CA TYR A 274 10.18 -3.25 -19.33
C TYR A 274 9.20 -3.21 -20.50
N SER A 275 8.85 -4.37 -21.06
CA SER A 275 7.87 -4.46 -22.14
C SER A 275 6.51 -3.91 -21.70
N LEU A 276 6.04 -4.24 -20.49
CA LEU A 276 4.80 -3.68 -19.92
C LEU A 276 4.85 -2.16 -19.76
N GLY A 277 5.99 -1.60 -19.34
CA GLY A 277 6.16 -0.15 -19.16
C GLY A 277 6.08 0.66 -20.45
N ARG A 278 6.41 0.02 -21.57
CA ARG A 278 6.36 0.62 -22.90
C ARG A 278 4.97 0.55 -23.54
N MET A 279 4.11 -0.35 -23.06
CA MET A 279 2.77 -0.57 -23.64
C MET A 279 1.89 0.69 -23.67
N PRO A 280 1.80 1.51 -22.60
CA PRO A 280 1.02 2.75 -22.68
C PRO A 280 1.44 3.62 -23.88
N ARG A 281 2.75 3.83 -24.07
CA ARG A 281 3.28 4.59 -25.20
C ARG A 281 2.94 3.97 -26.55
N TRP A 282 3.03 2.64 -26.66
CA TRP A 282 2.70 1.90 -27.88
C TRP A 282 1.21 2.01 -28.23
N LEU A 283 0.34 1.72 -27.26
CA LEU A 283 -1.11 1.76 -27.42
C LEU A 283 -1.61 3.18 -27.72
N SER A 284 -0.94 4.21 -27.18
CA SER A 284 -1.25 5.61 -27.53
C SER A 284 -0.88 6.02 -28.95
N ASN A 285 0.00 5.28 -29.63
CA ASN A 285 0.43 5.59 -31.00
C ASN A 285 0.54 4.30 -31.84
N PRO A 286 -0.57 3.59 -32.06
CA PRO A 286 -0.53 2.21 -32.54
C PRO A 286 0.00 2.07 -33.98
N ILE A 287 -0.12 3.10 -34.82
CA ILE A 287 0.43 3.06 -36.19
C ILE A 287 1.96 3.20 -36.17
N LEU A 288 2.48 4.10 -35.32
CA LEU A 288 3.92 4.29 -35.18
C LEU A 288 4.59 3.03 -34.60
N TYR A 289 3.94 2.38 -33.64
CA TYR A 289 4.48 1.23 -32.91
C TYR A 289 3.88 -0.11 -33.35
N HIS A 290 3.30 -0.20 -34.56
CA HIS A 290 2.59 -1.40 -35.02
C HIS A 290 3.45 -2.67 -34.96
N LYS A 291 4.74 -2.56 -35.29
CA LYS A 291 5.68 -3.69 -35.22
C LYS A 291 5.90 -4.14 -33.77
N GLN A 292 6.13 -3.21 -32.86
CA GLN A 292 6.31 -3.50 -31.42
C GLN A 292 5.04 -4.11 -30.82
N ILE A 293 3.86 -3.59 -31.17
CA ILE A 293 2.57 -4.14 -30.74
C ILE A 293 2.40 -5.58 -31.23
N SER A 294 2.72 -5.83 -32.51
CA SER A 294 2.63 -7.14 -33.14
C SER A 294 3.60 -8.16 -32.51
N GLU A 295 4.86 -7.77 -32.30
CA GLU A 295 5.88 -8.61 -31.64
C GLU A 295 5.53 -8.87 -30.16
N ALA A 296 5.06 -7.86 -29.43
CA ALA A 296 4.60 -8.00 -28.05
C ALA A 296 3.37 -8.93 -27.98
N TYR A 297 2.41 -8.77 -28.90
CA TYR A 297 1.24 -9.64 -28.95
C TYR A 297 1.65 -11.13 -29.07
N ASP A 298 2.51 -11.46 -30.03
CA ASP A 298 2.96 -12.85 -30.24
C ASP A 298 3.67 -13.41 -29.01
N MET A 299 4.50 -12.58 -28.38
CA MET A 299 5.24 -12.97 -27.17
C MET A 299 4.30 -13.25 -25.99
N TYR A 300 3.35 -12.36 -25.68
CA TYR A 300 2.43 -12.55 -24.56
C TYR A 300 1.43 -13.67 -24.85
N TYR A 301 0.94 -13.78 -26.09
CA TYR A 301 0.03 -14.86 -26.50
C TYR A 301 0.70 -16.24 -26.36
N ALA A 302 2.00 -16.35 -26.64
CA ALA A 302 2.75 -17.58 -26.43
C ALA A 302 2.82 -18.03 -24.94
N LEU A 303 2.53 -17.15 -23.98
CA LEU A 303 2.47 -17.49 -22.56
C LEU A 303 1.13 -18.12 -22.15
N ILE A 304 0.06 -17.88 -22.90
CA ILE A 304 -1.31 -18.32 -22.56
C ILE A 304 -1.39 -19.85 -22.35
N PRO A 305 -0.81 -20.73 -23.19
CA PRO A 305 -0.84 -22.17 -22.95
C PRO A 305 -0.17 -22.58 -21.63
N THR A 306 0.94 -21.94 -21.26
CA THR A 306 1.64 -22.20 -19.99
C THR A 306 0.82 -21.71 -18.80
N LEU A 307 0.15 -20.55 -18.92
CA LEU A 307 -0.74 -20.02 -17.88
C LEU A 307 -1.97 -20.91 -17.68
N ARG A 308 -2.60 -21.39 -18.76
CA ARG A 308 -3.70 -22.37 -18.71
C ARG A 308 -3.26 -23.65 -18.01
N LYS A 309 -2.10 -24.21 -18.35
CA LYS A 309 -1.53 -25.38 -17.67
C LYS A 309 -1.26 -25.12 -16.19
N GLY A 310 -0.70 -23.96 -15.86
CA GLY A 310 -0.47 -23.52 -14.48
C GLY A 310 -1.76 -23.44 -13.68
N LEU A 311 -2.82 -22.88 -14.27
CA LEU A 311 -4.15 -22.82 -13.67
C LEU A 311 -4.72 -24.21 -13.41
N SER A 312 -4.71 -25.11 -14.40
CA SER A 312 -5.19 -26.48 -14.21
C SER A 312 -4.41 -27.21 -13.11
N THR A 313 -3.10 -27.01 -13.03
CA THR A 313 -2.25 -27.63 -11.99
C THR A 313 -2.59 -27.08 -10.60
N ALA A 314 -2.72 -25.76 -10.46
CA ALA A 314 -3.07 -25.12 -9.21
C ALA A 314 -4.49 -25.48 -8.75
N GLN A 315 -5.43 -25.62 -9.67
CA GLN A 315 -6.79 -26.07 -9.40
C GLN A 315 -6.80 -27.51 -8.89
N ALA A 316 -6.11 -28.43 -9.57
CA ALA A 316 -6.01 -29.82 -9.13
C ALA A 316 -5.38 -29.94 -7.73
N ALA A 317 -4.36 -29.14 -7.42
CA ALA A 317 -3.75 -29.09 -6.09
C ALA A 317 -4.72 -28.56 -5.01
N ARG A 318 -5.62 -27.64 -5.38
CA ARG A 318 -6.66 -27.10 -4.50
C ARG A 318 -7.81 -28.08 -4.26
N GLU A 319 -8.11 -28.98 -5.20
CA GLU A 319 -9.19 -29.97 -5.10
C GLU A 319 -8.84 -31.16 -4.18
N VAL A 320 -7.57 -31.31 -3.79
CA VAL A 320 -7.14 -32.34 -2.84
C VAL A 320 -7.85 -32.15 -1.48
N PRO A 321 -8.39 -33.22 -0.85
CA PRO A 321 -8.98 -33.12 0.48
C PRO A 321 -8.00 -32.50 1.48
N ASN A 322 -8.47 -31.51 2.25
CA ASN A 322 -7.64 -30.73 3.17
C ASN A 322 -6.47 -29.99 2.49
N ALA A 323 -6.65 -29.53 1.25
CA ALA A 323 -5.64 -28.75 0.52
C ALA A 323 -5.04 -27.64 1.42
N PRO A 324 -3.69 -27.57 1.51
CA PRO A 324 -3.00 -26.57 2.32
C PRO A 324 -3.39 -25.14 1.95
N PHE A 325 -3.26 -24.22 2.91
CA PHE A 325 -3.45 -22.79 2.69
C PHE A 325 -2.63 -22.27 1.50
N GLU A 326 -1.37 -22.73 1.38
CA GLU A 326 -0.48 -22.35 0.27
C GLU A 326 -0.97 -22.82 -1.11
N ALA A 327 -1.68 -23.96 -1.20
CA ALA A 327 -2.24 -24.42 -2.48
C ALA A 327 -3.34 -23.48 -2.97
N ARG A 328 -4.24 -23.07 -2.08
CA ARG A 328 -5.29 -22.09 -2.38
C ARG A 328 -4.71 -20.71 -2.69
N LYS A 329 -3.67 -20.30 -1.95
CA LYS A 329 -2.95 -19.04 -2.20
C LYS A 329 -2.26 -19.04 -3.57
N THR A 330 -1.70 -20.19 -3.96
CA THR A 330 -1.11 -20.38 -5.29
C THR A 330 -2.17 -20.27 -6.37
N LEU A 331 -3.34 -20.89 -6.20
CA LEU A 331 -4.46 -20.75 -7.14
C LEU A 331 -4.89 -19.29 -7.32
N SER A 332 -5.10 -18.55 -6.22
CA SER A 332 -5.43 -17.12 -6.27
C SER A 332 -4.38 -16.31 -7.05
N ARG A 333 -3.08 -16.53 -6.80
CA ARG A 333 -1.99 -15.85 -7.53
C ARG A 333 -1.98 -16.18 -9.01
N VAL A 334 -2.16 -17.45 -9.37
CA VAL A 334 -2.20 -17.89 -10.77
C VAL A 334 -3.41 -17.29 -11.49
N LEU A 335 -4.57 -17.21 -10.83
CA LEU A 335 -5.76 -16.55 -11.38
C LEU A 335 -5.50 -15.07 -11.70
N VAL A 336 -4.93 -14.31 -10.75
CA VAL A 336 -4.61 -12.89 -10.96
C VAL A 336 -3.57 -12.71 -12.07
N GLN A 337 -2.51 -13.51 -12.07
CA GLN A 337 -1.48 -13.43 -13.11
C GLN A 337 -2.04 -13.76 -14.49
N HIS A 338 -2.83 -14.84 -14.59
CA HIS A 338 -3.41 -15.25 -15.86
C HIS A 338 -4.40 -14.20 -16.37
N SER A 339 -5.29 -13.66 -15.53
CA SER A 339 -6.25 -12.64 -15.96
C SER A 339 -5.57 -11.36 -16.44
N MET A 340 -4.53 -10.89 -15.75
CA MET A 340 -3.75 -9.71 -16.18
C MET A 340 -3.09 -9.93 -17.54
N ILE A 341 -2.45 -11.08 -17.76
CA ILE A 341 -1.80 -11.38 -19.06
C ILE A 341 -2.83 -11.55 -20.17
N THR A 342 -4.00 -12.13 -19.89
CA THR A 342 -5.10 -12.25 -20.87
C THR A 342 -5.60 -10.87 -21.31
N VAL A 343 -5.78 -9.92 -20.39
CA VAL A 343 -6.17 -8.55 -20.75
C VAL A 343 -5.07 -7.86 -21.57
N VAL A 344 -3.79 -8.00 -21.19
CA VAL A 344 -2.66 -7.49 -21.99
C VAL A 344 -2.70 -8.04 -23.41
N CYS A 345 -2.90 -9.35 -23.57
CA CYS A 345 -3.04 -9.98 -24.89
C CYS A 345 -4.24 -9.40 -25.67
N ALA A 346 -5.37 -9.19 -25.01
CA ALA A 346 -6.58 -8.67 -25.63
C ALA A 346 -6.40 -7.21 -26.09
N LEU A 347 -5.77 -6.35 -25.28
CA LEU A 347 -5.44 -4.97 -25.64
C LEU A 347 -4.51 -4.92 -26.85
N LEU A 348 -3.42 -5.69 -26.83
CA LEU A 348 -2.47 -5.78 -27.95
C LEU A 348 -3.13 -6.35 -29.21
N ASN A 349 -4.00 -7.36 -29.07
CA ASN A 349 -4.77 -7.94 -30.17
C ASN A 349 -5.65 -6.86 -30.83
N LYS A 350 -6.44 -6.13 -30.03
CA LYS A 350 -7.31 -5.06 -30.52
C LYS A 350 -6.50 -3.98 -31.27
N ALA A 351 -5.37 -3.56 -30.70
CA ALA A 351 -4.49 -2.57 -31.35
C ALA A 351 -3.85 -3.11 -32.64
N ALA A 352 -3.36 -4.35 -32.63
CA ALA A 352 -2.77 -4.99 -33.81
C ALA A 352 -3.78 -5.10 -34.96
N ARG A 353 -5.00 -5.56 -34.68
CA ARG A 353 -6.10 -5.71 -35.66
C ARG A 353 -6.43 -4.42 -36.42
N ARG A 354 -6.20 -3.26 -35.81
CA ARG A 354 -6.44 -1.96 -36.44
C ARG A 354 -5.42 -1.60 -37.52
N VAL A 355 -4.22 -2.18 -37.45
CA VAL A 355 -3.15 -1.91 -38.42
C VAL A 355 -2.97 -3.10 -39.36
N ASP A 356 -2.96 -4.32 -38.82
CA ASP A 356 -2.83 -5.59 -39.55
C ASP A 356 -3.55 -6.73 -38.81
N ASP A 357 -4.71 -7.15 -39.32
CA ASP A 357 -5.50 -8.28 -38.79
C ASP A 357 -4.97 -9.66 -39.25
N ARG A 358 -3.82 -9.70 -39.95
CA ARG A 358 -3.16 -10.93 -40.43
C ARG A 358 -4.10 -11.85 -41.22
N GLY A 359 -4.98 -11.25 -42.01
CA GLY A 359 -6.02 -11.95 -42.77
C GLY A 359 -7.17 -12.51 -41.92
N GLY A 360 -7.55 -11.82 -40.84
CA GLY A 360 -8.68 -12.23 -39.98
C GLY A 360 -8.31 -13.21 -38.87
N LYS A 361 -7.02 -13.51 -38.68
CA LYS A 361 -6.56 -14.56 -37.75
C LYS A 361 -6.54 -14.10 -36.29
N LEU A 362 -6.52 -12.79 -36.04
CA LEU A 362 -6.44 -12.25 -34.68
C LEU A 362 -7.82 -12.18 -34.01
N LEU A 363 -8.89 -11.95 -34.77
CA LEU A 363 -10.25 -11.83 -34.25
C LEU A 363 -10.71 -13.08 -33.44
N PRO A 364 -10.52 -14.34 -33.91
CA PRO A 364 -10.94 -15.52 -33.15
C PRO A 364 -10.32 -15.63 -31.74
N HIS A 365 -9.13 -15.06 -31.53
CA HIS A 365 -8.46 -15.10 -30.23
C HIS A 365 -9.21 -14.25 -29.18
N MET A 366 -10.04 -13.29 -29.58
CA MET A 366 -10.85 -12.52 -28.63
C MET A 366 -11.91 -13.38 -27.93
N THR A 367 -12.49 -14.35 -28.63
CA THR A 367 -13.43 -15.32 -28.03
C THR A 367 -12.70 -16.18 -27.00
N ASP A 368 -11.46 -16.60 -27.27
CA ASP A 368 -10.64 -17.33 -26.29
C ASP A 368 -10.36 -16.50 -25.04
N PHE A 369 -10.00 -15.22 -25.20
CA PHE A 369 -9.76 -14.32 -24.06
C PHE A 369 -11.01 -14.10 -23.22
N CYS A 370 -12.17 -13.92 -23.86
CA CYS A 370 -13.46 -13.82 -23.17
C CYS A 370 -13.74 -15.08 -22.34
N ASN A 371 -13.60 -16.27 -22.95
CA ASN A 371 -13.83 -17.54 -22.27
C ASN A 371 -12.88 -17.75 -21.08
N ASP A 372 -11.60 -17.41 -21.23
CA ASP A 372 -10.62 -17.49 -20.14
C ASP A 372 -10.99 -16.55 -18.98
N ILE A 373 -11.38 -15.31 -19.26
CA ILE A 373 -11.78 -14.34 -18.23
C ILE A 373 -13.04 -14.80 -17.49
N ILE A 374 -14.07 -15.30 -18.20
CA ILE A 374 -15.29 -15.83 -17.58
C ILE A 374 -14.96 -17.03 -16.68
N LEU A 375 -14.09 -17.94 -17.12
CA LEU A 375 -13.63 -19.06 -16.31
C LEU A 375 -12.93 -18.58 -15.04
N MET A 376 -11.99 -17.64 -15.17
CA MET A 376 -11.26 -17.10 -14.02
C MET A 376 -12.16 -16.31 -13.08
N ALA A 377 -13.18 -15.61 -13.58
CA ALA A 377 -14.18 -14.94 -12.77
C ALA A 377 -14.95 -15.94 -11.90
N LYS A 378 -15.39 -17.06 -12.48
CA LYS A 378 -16.09 -18.14 -11.74
C LYS A 378 -15.20 -18.77 -10.67
N LEU A 379 -13.94 -19.08 -11.01
CA LEU A 379 -12.99 -19.67 -10.08
C LEU A 379 -12.59 -18.71 -8.95
N SER A 380 -12.59 -17.41 -9.20
CA SER A 380 -12.12 -16.40 -8.23
C SER A 380 -13.18 -15.94 -7.23
N VAL A 381 -14.44 -16.39 -7.36
CA VAL A 381 -15.53 -16.06 -6.42
C VAL A 381 -15.18 -16.45 -4.99
N GLU A 382 -14.51 -17.58 -4.77
CA GLU A 382 -14.13 -18.05 -3.43
C GLU A 382 -13.10 -17.14 -2.73
N PHE A 383 -12.40 -16.30 -3.50
CA PHE A 383 -11.34 -15.41 -3.02
C PHE A 383 -11.81 -13.97 -2.76
N LYS A 384 -13.11 -13.70 -2.90
CA LYS A 384 -13.68 -12.39 -2.55
C LYS A 384 -13.55 -12.10 -1.05
N PRO A 385 -13.43 -10.83 -0.64
CA PRO A 385 -13.43 -9.64 -1.50
C PRO A 385 -12.04 -9.20 -1.97
N ILE A 386 -10.96 -9.47 -1.21
CA ILE A 386 -9.66 -8.83 -1.45
C ILE A 386 -8.80 -9.61 -2.44
N ALA A 387 -8.70 -10.93 -2.27
CA ALA A 387 -7.77 -11.76 -3.02
C ALA A 387 -8.12 -11.93 -4.51
N SER A 388 -9.30 -11.46 -4.90
CA SER A 388 -9.77 -11.39 -6.28
C SER A 388 -10.38 -10.02 -6.63
N ALA A 389 -9.94 -8.96 -5.93
CA ALA A 389 -10.44 -7.60 -6.11
C ALA A 389 -10.20 -7.02 -7.52
N THR A 390 -9.21 -7.55 -8.26
CA THR A 390 -8.91 -7.11 -9.63
C THR A 390 -9.84 -7.74 -10.68
N MET A 391 -10.61 -8.77 -10.33
CA MET A 391 -11.40 -9.51 -11.30
C MET A 391 -12.47 -8.66 -12.02
N PRO A 392 -13.25 -7.81 -11.33
CA PRO A 392 -14.21 -6.92 -12.00
C PRO A 392 -13.54 -6.03 -13.05
N GLU A 393 -12.37 -5.47 -12.73
CA GLU A 393 -11.58 -4.65 -13.64
C GLU A 393 -11.11 -5.48 -14.85
N THR A 394 -10.60 -6.70 -14.65
CA THR A 394 -10.22 -7.54 -15.79
C THR A 394 -11.39 -7.94 -16.70
N ILE A 395 -12.61 -8.09 -16.14
CA ILE A 395 -13.82 -8.35 -16.94
C ILE A 395 -14.17 -7.12 -17.78
N ILE A 396 -14.22 -5.94 -17.16
CA ILE A 396 -14.65 -4.71 -17.85
C ILE A 396 -13.63 -4.28 -18.91
N ASP A 397 -12.35 -4.53 -18.68
CA ASP A 397 -11.31 -4.15 -19.64
C ASP A 397 -11.41 -4.98 -20.91
N VAL A 398 -11.64 -6.30 -20.81
CA VAL A 398 -11.93 -7.13 -21.99
C VAL A 398 -13.27 -6.73 -22.61
N TRP A 399 -14.31 -6.50 -21.82
CA TRP A 399 -15.63 -6.07 -22.33
C TRP A 399 -15.52 -4.77 -23.15
N GLY A 400 -14.72 -3.80 -22.69
CA GLY A 400 -14.55 -2.50 -23.33
C GLY A 400 -13.94 -2.62 -24.73
N ILE A 401 -13.03 -3.56 -24.92
CA ILE A 401 -12.31 -3.74 -26.19
C ILE A 401 -12.95 -4.78 -27.11
N MET A 402 -13.91 -5.57 -26.61
CA MET A 402 -14.72 -6.46 -27.43
C MET A 402 -15.63 -5.69 -28.40
N ASP A 403 -15.71 -6.20 -29.63
CA ASP A 403 -16.70 -5.77 -30.61
C ASP A 403 -18.12 -6.21 -30.14
N PRO A 404 -19.21 -5.53 -30.53
CA PRO A 404 -20.56 -5.93 -30.16
C PRO A 404 -20.87 -7.37 -30.61
N GLY A 405 -21.38 -8.19 -29.70
CA GLY A 405 -21.63 -9.61 -29.96
C GLY A 405 -21.93 -10.40 -28.68
N PRO A 406 -22.27 -11.70 -28.81
CA PRO A 406 -22.69 -12.53 -27.68
C PRO A 406 -21.60 -12.70 -26.62
N GLU A 407 -20.32 -12.64 -26.98
CA GLU A 407 -19.22 -12.68 -26.03
C GLU A 407 -19.17 -11.44 -25.12
N LYS A 408 -19.57 -10.27 -25.64
CA LYS A 408 -19.65 -9.03 -24.85
C LYS A 408 -20.79 -9.11 -23.84
N ASP A 409 -21.95 -9.63 -24.26
CA ASP A 409 -23.09 -9.90 -23.37
C ASP A 409 -22.72 -10.93 -22.28
N ALA A 410 -21.94 -11.95 -22.64
CA ALA A 410 -21.48 -12.97 -21.70
C ALA A 410 -20.53 -12.39 -20.62
N LEU A 411 -19.66 -11.45 -20.98
CA LEU A 411 -18.81 -10.73 -20.02
C LEU A 411 -19.64 -9.84 -19.09
N GLU A 412 -20.67 -9.17 -19.60
CA GLU A 412 -21.58 -8.37 -18.77
C GLU A 412 -22.35 -9.26 -17.79
N ALA A 413 -22.85 -10.41 -18.24
CA ALA A 413 -23.49 -11.40 -17.37
C ALA A 413 -22.52 -11.96 -16.32
N ALA A 414 -21.26 -12.22 -16.70
CA ALA A 414 -20.22 -12.67 -15.76
C ALA A 414 -19.87 -11.58 -14.73
N LEU A 415 -19.84 -10.30 -15.13
CA LEU A 415 -19.65 -9.19 -14.20
C LEU A 415 -20.81 -9.09 -13.20
N TRP A 416 -22.05 -9.25 -13.68
CA TRP A 416 -23.23 -9.29 -12.82
C TRP A 416 -23.17 -10.46 -11.83
N GLU A 417 -22.89 -11.68 -12.31
CA GLU A 417 -22.72 -12.86 -11.46
C GLU A 417 -21.61 -12.67 -10.42
N TYR A 418 -20.54 -11.98 -10.81
CA TYR A 418 -19.40 -11.73 -9.93
C TYR A 418 -19.71 -10.63 -8.89
N CYS A 419 -20.20 -9.46 -9.29
CA CYS A 419 -20.38 -8.33 -8.38
C CYS A 419 -21.75 -8.34 -7.67
N GLY A 420 -22.69 -9.16 -8.14
CA GLY A 420 -24.11 -9.09 -7.75
C GLY A 420 -24.86 -7.92 -8.39
N GLN A 421 -24.15 -7.05 -9.12
CA GLN A 421 -24.67 -5.90 -9.84
C GLN A 421 -23.66 -5.43 -10.89
N THR A 422 -24.15 -4.88 -12.00
CA THR A 422 -23.36 -4.08 -12.93
C THR A 422 -23.52 -2.61 -12.54
N THR A 423 -22.47 -1.99 -11.99
CA THR A 423 -22.56 -0.58 -11.58
C THR A 423 -22.31 0.34 -12.78
N PRO A 424 -22.95 1.53 -12.84
CA PRO A 424 -22.67 2.53 -13.86
C PRO A 424 -21.19 2.91 -13.94
N LYS A 425 -20.48 2.87 -12.80
CA LYS A 425 -19.03 3.13 -12.73
C LYS A 425 -18.20 2.15 -13.56
N TRP A 426 -18.53 0.86 -13.53
CA TRP A 426 -17.80 -0.16 -14.29
C TRP A 426 -18.02 -0.01 -15.79
N LEU A 427 -19.26 0.23 -16.21
CA LEU A 427 -19.59 0.47 -17.61
C LEU A 427 -18.92 1.75 -18.13
N ALA A 428 -19.00 2.84 -17.37
CA ALA A 428 -18.33 4.10 -17.73
C ALA A 428 -16.80 3.94 -17.87
N ARG A 429 -16.17 3.11 -17.03
CA ARG A 429 -14.74 2.78 -17.15
C ARG A 429 -14.45 2.05 -18.47
N ALA A 430 -15.28 1.08 -18.82
CA ALA A 430 -15.09 0.27 -20.02
C ALA A 430 -15.35 1.08 -21.30
N GLU A 431 -16.38 1.92 -21.30
CA GLU A 431 -16.66 2.89 -22.37
C GLU A 431 -15.50 3.87 -22.55
N LYS A 432 -14.95 4.39 -21.43
CA LYS A 432 -13.77 5.26 -21.47
C LYS A 432 -12.58 4.54 -22.11
N LEU A 433 -12.29 3.30 -21.73
CA LEU A 433 -11.22 2.50 -22.35
C LEU A 433 -11.45 2.32 -23.86
N ALA A 434 -12.66 1.90 -24.25
CA ALA A 434 -13.03 1.69 -25.65
C ALA A 434 -12.82 2.96 -26.48
N TRP A 435 -13.28 4.09 -25.96
CA TRP A 435 -13.12 5.41 -26.57
C TRP A 435 -11.64 5.80 -26.68
N CYS A 436 -10.84 5.57 -25.64
CA CYS A 436 -9.39 5.88 -25.66
C CYS A 436 -8.69 5.14 -26.81
N MET A 437 -8.98 3.84 -26.97
CA MET A 437 -8.35 3.04 -28.02
C MET A 437 -8.74 3.51 -29.43
N GLU A 438 -10.00 3.94 -29.62
CA GLU A 438 -10.46 4.49 -30.88
C GLU A 438 -9.80 5.82 -31.20
N GLU A 439 -9.83 6.76 -30.25
CA GLU A 439 -9.28 8.11 -30.43
C GLU A 439 -7.78 8.05 -30.72
N GLN A 440 -7.02 7.24 -29.98
CA GLN A 440 -5.57 7.09 -30.18
C GLN A 440 -5.23 6.52 -31.56
N TYR A 441 -6.03 5.58 -32.06
CA TYR A 441 -5.86 5.07 -33.42
C TYR A 441 -6.10 6.17 -34.46
N LEU A 442 -7.18 6.95 -34.32
CA LEU A 442 -7.51 8.04 -35.24
C LEU A 442 -6.45 9.16 -35.23
N LEU A 443 -6.01 9.59 -34.04
CA LEU A 443 -4.94 10.58 -33.89
C LEU A 443 -3.63 10.08 -34.49
N SER A 444 -3.28 8.80 -34.26
CA SER A 444 -2.09 8.19 -34.83
C SER A 444 -2.17 8.15 -36.37
N LEU A 445 -3.36 7.94 -36.93
CA LEU A 445 -3.61 7.96 -38.39
C LEU A 445 -3.45 9.35 -38.98
N GLU A 446 -3.94 10.39 -38.31
CA GLU A 446 -3.74 11.78 -38.72
C GLU A 446 -2.27 12.16 -38.73
N VAL A 447 -1.53 11.82 -37.66
CA VAL A 447 -0.08 12.09 -37.57
C VAL A 447 0.69 11.32 -38.66
N ALA A 448 0.30 10.08 -38.95
CA ALA A 448 0.94 9.29 -40.02
C ALA A 448 0.69 9.92 -41.41
N LYS A 449 -0.52 10.42 -41.67
CA LYS A 449 -0.87 11.13 -42.92
C LYS A 449 -0.10 12.43 -43.10
N LEU A 450 0.24 13.14 -42.03
CA LEU A 450 1.01 14.39 -42.09
C LEU A 450 2.52 14.19 -42.32
N LYS A 451 3.03 12.96 -42.18
CA LYS A 451 4.44 12.60 -42.38
C LYS A 451 4.74 12.05 -43.79
N ILE A 452 3.71 11.86 -44.61
CA ILE A 452 3.77 11.50 -46.04
C ILE A 452 3.52 12.78 -46.84
#